data_AF-I3T2J5-F1
#
_entry.id   AF-I3T2J5-F1
#
_cell.length_a   1.000
_cell.length_b   1.000
_cell.length_c   1.000
_cell.angle_alpha   90.00
_cell.angle_beta   90.00
_cell.angle_gamma   90.00
#
_symmetry.space_group_name_H-M   'P 1'
#
loop_
_entity.id
_entity.type
_entity.pdbx_description
1 polymer ?
#
loop_
_entity_poly.entity_id
_entity_poly.type
_entity_poly.pdbx_seq_one_letter_code
_entity_poly.pdbx_strand_id
1 'polypeptide(L)' 'MECISYKHPFVFMLWLVLLSPLVSSQLYYNFYDTTCPNLTRIVRYNLLSAMSNDTRIAASLLRLHFHDCFVNVNQLFEF' A
#
# COMPACT_ATOMS: atom_id res chain seq x y z
N MET A 1 9.40 2.38 30.97
CA MET A 1 10.35 1.26 30.86
C MET A 1 9.86 0.16 31.76
N GLU A 2 9.03 -0.72 31.24
CA GLU A 2 8.78 -2.02 31.89
C GLU A 2 8.97 -3.09 30.82
N CYS A 3 10.02 -3.91 31.00
CA CYS A 3 10.38 -5.00 30.12
C CYS A 3 9.38 -6.14 30.33
N ILE A 4 8.47 -6.32 29.37
CA ILE A 4 7.54 -7.44 29.32
C ILE A 4 8.38 -8.73 29.22
N SER A 5 8.36 -9.53 30.29
CA SER A 5 9.06 -10.81 30.40
C SER A 5 8.44 -11.82 29.41
N TYR A 6 9.09 -11.97 28.25
CA TYR A 6 8.67 -12.82 27.15
C TYR A 6 9.02 -14.29 27.44
N LYS A 7 8.17 -14.99 28.20
CA LYS A 7 8.42 -16.40 28.56
C LYS A 7 7.98 -17.44 27.53
N HIS A 8 7.31 -17.07 26.43
CA HIS A 8 6.98 -18.03 25.35
C HIS A 8 6.91 -17.36 23.96
N PRO A 9 8.05 -17.17 23.26
CA PRO A 9 8.11 -16.76 21.84
C PRO A 9 7.20 -17.57 20.93
N PHE A 10 7.07 -18.86 21.24
CA PHE A 10 6.34 -19.82 20.43
C PHE A 10 4.83 -19.54 20.39
N VAL A 11 4.25 -19.08 21.50
CA VAL A 11 2.80 -18.81 21.60
C VAL A 11 2.44 -17.54 20.83
N PHE A 12 3.30 -16.52 20.87
CA PHE A 12 3.11 -15.29 20.10
C PHE A 12 3.24 -15.54 18.58
N MET A 13 4.23 -16.34 18.17
CA MET A 13 4.37 -16.75 16.77
C MET A 13 3.18 -17.59 16.28
N LEU A 14 2.68 -18.51 17.11
CA LEU A 14 1.48 -19.29 16.79
C LEU A 14 0.25 -18.40 16.60
N TRP A 15 0.06 -17.39 17.46
CA TRP A 15 -1.02 -16.41 17.35
C TRP A 15 -0.95 -15.57 16.07
N LEU A 16 0.25 -15.10 15.69
CA LEU A 16 0.45 -14.34 14.45
C LEU A 16 0.12 -15.16 13.20
N VAL A 17 0.47 -16.45 13.20
CA VAL A 17 0.19 -17.37 12.09
C VAL A 17 -1.31 -17.71 11.99
N LEU A 18 -2.00 -17.86 13.13
CA LEU A 18 -3.45 -18.13 13.15
C LEU A 18 -4.28 -16.92 12.71
N LEU A 19 -3.79 -15.70 12.90
CA LEU A 19 -4.47 -14.45 12.52
C LEU A 19 -4.22 -14.01 11.07
N SER A 20 -3.20 -14.57 10.38
CA SER A 20 -2.84 -14.15 9.02
C SER A 20 -3.95 -14.29 7.96
N PRO A 21 -4.84 -15.31 7.95
CA PRO A 21 -5.84 -15.45 6.90
C PRO A 21 -7.01 -14.46 7.04
N LEU A 22 -7.09 -13.69 8.14
CA LEU A 22 -8.12 -12.68 8.34
C LEU A 22 -7.89 -11.40 7.52
N VAL A 23 -6.70 -11.24 6.95
CA VAL A 23 -6.33 -10.07 6.13
C VAL A 23 -6.43 -10.44 4.65
N SER A 24 -7.31 -9.77 3.91
CA SER A 24 -7.42 -9.89 2.45
C SER A 24 -6.53 -8.84 1.77
N SER A 25 -5.47 -9.27 1.09
CA SER A 25 -4.69 -8.41 0.20
C SER A 25 -5.05 -8.70 -1.26
N GLN A 26 -5.82 -7.82 -1.90
CA GLN A 26 -6.32 -8.02 -3.26
C GLN A 26 -5.45 -7.36 -4.34
N LEU A 27 -4.20 -7.03 -4.03
CA LEU A 27 -3.28 -6.41 -4.98
C LEU A 27 -2.44 -7.47 -5.70
N TYR A 28 -2.33 -7.32 -7.02
CA TYR A 28 -1.50 -8.19 -7.85
C TYR A 28 -0.75 -7.35 -8.89
N TYR A 29 0.50 -7.71 -9.17
CA TYR A 29 1.40 -6.92 -10.02
C TYR A 29 0.85 -6.74 -11.45
N ASN A 30 0.26 -7.80 -12.00
CA ASN A 30 -0.28 -7.89 -13.35
C ASN A 30 -1.80 -7.85 -13.39
N PHE A 31 -2.42 -7.13 -12.45
CA PHE A 31 -3.87 -6.97 -12.40
C PHE A 31 -4.49 -6.49 -13.73
N TYR A 32 -3.76 -5.65 -14.48
CA TYR A 32 -4.23 -5.08 -15.74
C TYR A 32 -3.69 -5.75 -17.01
N ASP A 33 -2.94 -6.86 -16.92
CA ASP A 33 -2.29 -7.44 -18.11
C ASP A 33 -3.30 -7.91 -19.17
N THR A 34 -4.48 -8.38 -18.75
CA THR A 34 -5.52 -8.88 -19.65
C THR A 34 -6.43 -7.77 -20.19
N THR A 35 -6.65 -6.71 -19.42
CA THR A 35 -7.59 -5.64 -19.74
C THR A 35 -6.91 -4.42 -20.37
N CYS A 36 -5.72 -4.07 -19.90
CA CYS A 36 -4.90 -2.98 -20.40
C CYS A 36 -3.39 -3.30 -20.26
N PRO A 37 -2.82 -4.13 -21.15
CA PRO A 37 -1.42 -4.58 -21.05
C PRO A 37 -0.38 -3.45 -21.14
N ASN A 38 -0.79 -2.29 -21.68
CA ASN A 38 0.08 -1.12 -21.85
C ASN A 38 -0.06 -0.09 -20.73
N LEU A 39 -0.87 -0.33 -19.70
CA LEU A 39 -1.19 0.66 -18.67
C LEU A 39 0.07 1.30 -18.06
N THR A 40 1.00 0.48 -17.57
CA THR A 40 2.24 0.95 -16.96
C THR A 40 3.06 1.83 -17.90
N ARG A 41 3.11 1.51 -19.19
CA ARG A 41 3.82 2.30 -20.21
C ARG A 41 3.13 3.65 -20.44
N ILE A 42 1.81 3.65 -20.57
CA ILE A 42 1.01 4.86 -20.79
C ILE A 42 1.16 5.81 -19.60
N VAL A 43 1.02 5.31 -18.38
CA VAL A 43 1.18 6.12 -17.16
C VAL A 43 2.59 6.71 -17.08
N ARG A 44 3.64 5.90 -17.26
CA ARG A 44 5.03 6.37 -17.22
C ARG A 44 5.32 7.45 -18.25
N TYR A 45 4.87 7.27 -19.51
CA TYR A 45 5.08 8.25 -20.57
C TYR A 45 4.48 9.63 -20.21
N ASN A 46 3.23 9.65 -19.75
CA ASN A 46 2.56 10.89 -19.37
C ASN A 46 3.19 11.54 -18.14
N LEU A 47 3.57 10.75 -17.15
CA LEU A 47 4.28 11.25 -15.96
C LEU A 47 5.61 11.90 -16.33
N LEU A 48 6.42 11.26 -17.17
CA LEU A 48 7.70 11.82 -17.62
C LEU A 48 7.51 13.11 -18.44
N SER A 49 6.51 13.14 -19.32
CA SER A 49 6.17 14.35 -20.07
C SER A 49 5.78 15.48 -19.13
N ALA A 50 4.90 15.22 -18.15
CA ALA A 50 4.49 16.22 -17.17
C ALA A 50 5.67 16.71 -16.32
N MET A 51 6.53 15.80 -15.84
CA MET A 51 7.72 16.13 -15.06
C MET A 51 8.75 16.94 -15.86
N SER A 52 8.85 16.72 -17.18
CA SER A 52 9.74 17.52 -18.03
C SER A 52 9.28 18.98 -18.13
N ASN A 53 7.98 19.23 -17.99
CA ASN A 53 7.40 20.56 -17.99
C ASN A 53 7.45 21.22 -16.60
N ASP A 54 7.18 20.47 -15.53
CA ASP A 54 7.35 20.92 -14.14
C ASP A 54 7.80 19.76 -13.24
N THR A 55 9.04 19.85 -12.77
CA THR A 55 9.66 18.84 -11.89
C THR A 55 8.94 18.70 -10.54
N ARG A 56 8.20 19.71 -10.09
CA ARG A 56 7.43 19.68 -8.83
C ARG A 56 6.25 18.70 -8.90
N ILE A 57 5.82 18.30 -10.10
CA ILE A 57 4.70 17.36 -10.28
C ILE A 57 5.00 16.00 -9.62
N ALA A 58 6.24 15.53 -9.64
CA ALA A 58 6.63 14.29 -8.96
C ALA A 58 6.34 14.35 -7.45
N ALA A 59 6.74 15.45 -6.79
CA ALA A 59 6.50 15.67 -5.38
C ALA A 59 5.00 15.84 -5.07
N SER A 60 4.27 16.56 -5.93
CA SER A 60 2.82 16.76 -5.79
C SER A 60 2.04 15.45 -5.91
N LEU A 61 2.38 14.59 -6.86
CA LEU A 61 1.75 13.26 -7.03
C LEU A 61 2.02 12.34 -5.86
N LEU A 62 3.26 12.34 -5.35
CA LEU A 62 3.61 11.56 -4.17
C LEU A 62 2.81 12.04 -2.94
N ARG A 63 2.73 13.36 -2.74
CA ARG A 63 1.91 13.95 -1.67
C ARG A 63 0.43 13.61 -1.84
N LEU A 64 -0.10 13.64 -3.05
CA LEU A 64 -1.49 13.29 -3.34
C LEU A 64 -1.77 11.82 -3.01
N HIS A 65 -0.89 10.90 -3.43
CA HIS A 65 -1.01 9.48 -3.09
C HIS A 65 -1.04 9.25 -1.58
N PHE A 66 -0.13 9.89 -0.84
CA PHE A 66 -0.15 9.82 0.62
C PHE A 66 -1.41 10.45 1.21
N HIS A 67 -1.86 11.58 0.68
CA HIS A 67 -3.08 12.24 1.15
C HIS A 67 -4.31 11.34 0.97
N ASP A 68 -4.47 10.69 -0.18
CA ASP A 68 -5.60 9.79 -0.46
C ASP A 68 -5.58 8.54 0.42
N CYS A 69 -4.39 7.98 0.67
CA CYS A 69 -4.27 6.79 1.53
C CYS A 69 -4.47 7.09 3.01
N PHE A 70 -4.04 8.26 3.50
CA PHE A 70 -4.09 8.59 4.93
C PHE A 70 -5.41 9.23 5.37
N VAL A 71 -6.20 9.78 4.45
CA VAL A 71 -7.45 10.51 4.79
C VAL A 71 -8.62 9.58 5.15
N ASN A 72 -8.49 8.25 4.98
CA ASN A 72 -9.54 7.28 5.29
C ASN A 72 -9.44 6.64 6.69
N VAL A 73 -9.40 7.48 7.74
CA VAL A 73 -9.42 7.01 9.15
C VAL A 73 -10.82 6.53 9.61
N ASN A 74 -11.85 6.61 8.76
CA ASN A 74 -13.24 6.29 9.11
C ASN A 74 -13.78 4.97 8.54
N GLN A 75 -12.92 4.07 8.03
CA GLN A 75 -13.34 2.71 7.64
C GLN A 75 -12.69 1.64 8.53
N LEU A 76 -12.54 1.94 9.82
CA LEU A 76 -12.09 1.03 10.88
C LEU A 76 -12.97 1.16 12.14
N PHE A 77 -14.30 1.25 11.95
CA PHE A 77 -15.30 0.95 12.98
C PHE A 77 -16.50 0.24 12.33
N GLU A 78 -16.24 -0.81 11.55
CA GLU A 78 -17.15 -1.97 11.45
C GLU A 78 -16.29 -3.24 11.34
N PHE A 79 -15.63 -3.56 12.46
CA PHE A 79 -15.46 -4.91 12.98
C PHE A 79 -15.55 -4.83 14.50
#